data_AF-A0A0V0SSX5-F1
#
_entry.id   AF-A0A0V0SSX5-F1
#
_cell.length_a   1.000
_cell.length_b   1.000
_cell.length_c   1.000
_cell.angle_alpha   90.00
_cell.angle_beta   90.00
_cell.angle_gamma   90.00
#
_symmetry.space_group_name_H-M   'P 1'
#
loop_
_entity.id
_entity.type
_entity.pdbx_description
1 polymer ?
#
loop_
_entity_poly.entity_id
_entity_poly.type
_entity_poly.pdbx_seq_one_letter_code
_entity_poly.pdbx_strand_id
1 'polypeptide(L)'
;MKKVFLKAPSRVQLFKEMAPEIPLPPQPVLTRWRTWLSAVFYYAANFKKIQEIISCFEEEESTAVKIVHEIMQKESLLCDL
;
A
#
# COMPACT_ATOMS: atom_id res chain seq x y z
N MET A 1 2.55 2.65 -4.70
CA MET A 1 1.25 2.27 -4.08
C MET A 1 0.05 2.15 -5.02
N LYS A 2 -0.46 3.22 -5.66
CA LYS A 2 -1.72 3.12 -6.44
C LYS A 2 -1.77 1.97 -7.47
N LYS A 3 -0.67 1.74 -8.20
CA LYS A 3 -0.56 0.67 -9.22
C LYS A 3 -0.50 -0.75 -8.63
N VAL A 4 -0.19 -0.90 -7.34
CA VAL A 4 -0.09 -2.20 -6.65
C VAL A 4 -1.48 -2.81 -6.47
N PHE A 5 -2.49 -2.01 -6.12
CA PHE A 5 -3.82 -2.56 -5.87
C PHE A 5 -4.75 -2.52 -7.09
N LEU A 6 -4.53 -1.62 -8.05
CA LEU A 6 -5.47 -1.44 -9.17
C LEU A 6 -5.28 -2.41 -10.34
N LYS A 7 -4.14 -3.11 -10.44
CA LYS A 7 -3.80 -3.89 -11.64
C LYS A 7 -4.21 -5.36 -11.58
N ALA A 8 -4.52 -5.91 -10.40
CA ALA A 8 -4.98 -7.30 -10.30
C ALA A 8 -6.04 -7.44 -9.20
N PRO A 9 -7.26 -7.90 -9.52
CA PRO A 9 -8.32 -8.14 -8.55
C PRO A 9 -7.90 -9.09 -7.41
N SER A 10 -7.04 -10.08 -7.70
CA SER A 10 -6.48 -11.01 -6.71
C SER A 10 -5.79 -10.30 -5.55
N ARG A 11 -5.06 -9.21 -5.81
CA ARG A 11 -4.39 -8.42 -4.76
C ARG A 11 -5.37 -7.65 -3.87
N VAL A 12 -6.48 -7.20 -4.44
CA VAL A 12 -7.56 -6.55 -3.69
C VAL A 12 -8.29 -7.59 -2.81
N GLN A 13 -8.48 -8.79 -3.34
CA GLN A 13 -9.08 -9.90 -2.60
C GLN A 13 -8.18 -10.31 -1.43
N LEU A 14 -6.89 -10.56 -1.66
CA LEU A 14 -5.94 -10.90 -0.59
C LEU A 14 -5.88 -9.80 0.49
N PHE A 15 -5.91 -8.53 0.09
CA PHE A 15 -5.98 -7.41 1.04
C PHE A 15 -7.22 -7.50 1.94
N LYS A 16 -8.41 -7.76 1.36
CA LYS A 16 -9.66 -7.90 2.12
C LYS A 16 -9.67 -9.15 3.00
N GLU A 17 -8.99 -10.22 2.61
CA GLU A 17 -8.87 -11.44 3.40
C GLU A 17 -7.93 -11.25 4.61
N MET A 18 -6.78 -10.59 4.42
CA MET A 18 -5.81 -10.34 5.49
C MET A 18 -6.16 -9.18 6.42
N ALA A 19 -6.95 -8.21 5.94
CA ALA A 19 -7.32 -7.01 6.67
C ALA A 19 -8.77 -6.60 6.35
N PRO A 20 -9.77 -7.40 6.73
CA PRO A 20 -11.18 -7.13 6.42
C PRO A 20 -11.70 -5.83 7.05
N GLU A 21 -11.13 -5.41 8.17
CA GLU A 21 -11.52 -4.19 8.89
C GLU A 21 -10.85 -2.93 8.33
N ILE A 22 -9.79 -3.08 7.54
CA ILE A 22 -9.07 -1.93 6.95
C ILE A 22 -9.69 -1.63 5.59
N PRO A 23 -10.18 -0.40 5.35
CA PRO A 23 -10.71 -0.05 4.04
C PRO A 23 -9.58 -0.04 3.01
N LEU A 24 -9.90 -0.25 1.73
CA LEU A 24 -8.90 -0.14 0.67
C LEU A 24 -8.28 1.27 0.66
N PRO A 25 -7.00 1.38 0.27
CA PRO A 25 -6.31 2.65 0.28
C PRO A 25 -7.04 3.72 -0.54
N PRO A 26 -7.18 4.95 -0.01
CA PRO A 26 -7.83 6.03 -0.73
C PRO A 26 -7.04 6.36 -1.99
N GLN A 27 -7.75 6.66 -3.08
CA GLN A 27 -7.12 7.11 -4.31
C GLN A 27 -6.87 8.62 -4.24
N PRO A 28 -5.62 9.09 -4.15
CA PRO A 28 -5.36 10.52 -4.09
C PRO A 28 -5.80 11.17 -5.41
N VAL A 29 -6.56 12.27 -5.29
CA VAL A 29 -6.92 13.12 -6.42
C VAL A 29 -5.86 14.20 -6.53
N LEU A 30 -5.14 14.24 -7.66
CA LEU A 30 -3.98 15.10 -7.85
C LEU A 30 -4.24 16.58 -7.51
N THR A 31 -5.44 17.08 -7.83
CA THR A 31 -5.83 18.48 -7.64
C THR A 31 -6.35 18.82 -6.24
N ARG A 32 -6.46 17.86 -5.32
CA ARG A 32 -7.05 18.07 -3.99
C ARG A 32 -6.09 17.62 -2.89
N TRP A 33 -5.29 18.56 -2.37
CA TRP A 33 -4.33 18.35 -1.26
C TRP A 33 -4.93 17.64 -0.03
N ARG A 34 -6.21 17.88 0.29
CA ARG A 34 -6.92 17.15 1.36
C ARG A 34 -6.93 15.63 1.15
N THR A 35 -7.07 15.17 -0.08
CA THR A 35 -7.08 13.73 -0.41
C THR A 35 -5.68 13.11 -0.32
N TRP A 36 -4.65 13.90 -0.59
CA TRP A 36 -3.26 13.51 -0.34
C TRP A 36 -3.02 13.31 1.16
N LEU A 37 -3.40 14.27 1.98
CA LEU A 37 -3.20 14.18 3.44
C LEU A 37 -3.97 12.99 4.04
N SER A 38 -5.20 12.76 3.58
CA SER A 38 -6.00 11.59 3.98
C SER A 38 -5.31 10.28 3.63
N ALA A 39 -4.69 10.20 2.45
CA ALA A 39 -3.91 9.03 2.04
C ALA A 39 -2.66 8.86 2.93
N VAL A 40 -1.94 9.94 3.24
CA VAL A 40 -0.78 9.90 4.13
C VAL A 40 -1.17 9.34 5.50
N PHE A 41 -2.21 9.88 6.13
CA PHE A 41 -2.67 9.37 7.43
C PHE A 41 -3.13 7.91 7.38
N TYR A 42 -3.82 7.51 6.31
CA TYR A 42 -4.20 6.12 6.09
C TYR A 42 -2.98 5.19 6.06
N TYR A 43 -1.95 5.53 5.28
CA TYR A 43 -0.77 4.67 5.15
C TYR A 43 0.07 4.68 6.42
N ALA A 44 0.17 5.80 7.12
CA ALA A 44 0.88 5.87 8.41
C ALA A 44 0.20 4.98 9.46
N ALA A 45 -1.12 5.08 9.61
CA ALA A 45 -1.87 4.29 10.59
C ALA A 45 -1.84 2.78 10.31
N ASN A 46 -1.76 2.38 9.04
CA ASN A 46 -1.85 0.98 8.63
C ASN A 46 -0.52 0.43 8.07
N PHE A 47 0.61 1.13 8.29
CA PHE A 47 1.88 0.86 7.60
C PHE A 47 2.31 -0.61 7.71
N LYS A 48 2.39 -1.14 8.94
CA LYS A 48 2.84 -2.51 9.22
C LYS A 48 1.97 -3.56 8.53
N LYS A 49 0.63 -3.40 8.59
CA LYS A 49 -0.30 -4.33 7.97
C LYS A 49 -0.23 -4.26 6.45
N ILE A 50 -0.06 -3.07 5.89
CA ILE A 50 0.11 -2.88 4.44
C ILE A 50 1.43 -3.50 3.97
N GLN A 51 2.51 -3.35 4.74
CA GLN A 51 3.80 -3.98 4.47
C GLN A 51 3.68 -5.51 4.46
N GLU A 52 3.04 -6.09 5.48
CA GLU A 52 2.77 -7.54 5.55
C GLU A 52 2.04 -8.05 4.29
N ILE A 53 0.97 -7.37 3.89
CA ILE A 53 0.19 -7.75 2.69
C ILE A 53 1.04 -7.66 1.42
N ILE A 54 1.89 -6.64 1.30
CA ILE A 54 2.74 -6.46 0.11
C ILE A 54 3.82 -7.54 0.04
N SER A 55 4.35 -8.00 1.18
CA SER A 55 5.29 -9.13 1.23
C SER A 55 4.65 -10.46 0.80
N CYS A 56 3.31 -10.58 0.82
CA CYS A 56 2.60 -11.74 0.29
C CYS A 56 2.33 -11.68 -1.21
N PHE A 57 2.63 -10.57 -1.89
CA PHE A 57 2.47 -10.49 -3.34
C PHE A 57 3.67 -11.11 -4.06
N GLU A 58 3.40 -11.91 -5.09
CA GLU A 58 4.44 -12.46 -5.95
C GLU A 58 5.17 -11.33 -6.69
N GLU A 59 6.46 -11.19 -6.40
CA GLU A 59 7.29 -10.13 -6.95
C GLU A 59 7.39 -10.22 -8.48
N GLU A 60 7.42 -11.43 -9.04
CA GLU A 60 7.67 -11.69 -10.47
C GLU A 60 6.59 -11.12 -11.39
N GLU A 61 5.34 -10.99 -10.93
CA GLU A 61 4.22 -10.52 -11.75
C GLU A 61 4.15 -8.99 -11.90
N SER A 62 4.89 -8.21 -11.10
CA SER A 62 4.75 -6.76 -11.11
C SER A 62 5.97 -5.99 -10.66
N THR A 63 6.60 -5.25 -11.59
CA THR A 63 7.65 -4.26 -11.29
C THR A 63 7.21 -3.24 -10.23
N ALA A 64 5.92 -2.89 -10.20
CA ALA A 64 5.39 -1.96 -9.22
C ALA A 64 5.33 -2.55 -7.80
N VAL A 65 5.12 -3.86 -7.68
CA VAL A 65 5.19 -4.58 -6.39
C VAL A 65 6.63 -4.64 -5.93
N LYS A 66 7.58 -5.05 -6.81
CA LYS A 66 9.02 -5.08 -6.50
C LYS A 66 9.54 -3.76 -5.94
N ILE A 67 9.30 -2.66 -6.65
CA ILE A 67 9.74 -1.32 -6.23
C ILE A 67 9.15 -0.94 -4.87
N VAL A 68 7.87 -1.22 -4.65
CA VAL A 68 7.21 -0.88 -3.39
C VAL A 68 7.74 -1.74 -2.24
N HIS A 69 7.92 -3.04 -2.48
CA HIS A 69 8.48 -3.96 -1.50
C HIS A 69 9.88 -3.49 -1.07
N GLU A 70 10.76 -3.20 -2.03
CA GLU A 70 12.11 -2.69 -1.76
C GLU A 70 12.08 -1.37 -0.98
N ILE A 71 11.20 -0.43 -1.37
CA ILE A 71 11.05 0.84 -0.64
C ILE A 71 10.63 0.58 0.80
N MET A 72 9.61 -0.25 1.04
CA MET A 72 9.08 -0.50 2.39
C MET A 72 10.03 -1.28 3.31
N GLN A 73 11.01 -2.00 2.76
CA GLN A 73 12.06 -2.68 3.53
C GLN A 73 13.20 -1.74 3.97
N LYS A 74 13.24 -0.48 3.50
CA LYS A 74 14.27 0.47 3.94
C LYS A 74 13.99 0.94 5.37
N GLU A 75 14.93 0.66 6.28
CA GLU A 75 14.88 1.09 7.69
C GLU A 75 14.70 2.60 7.84
N SER A 76 15.19 3.40 6.89
CA SER A 76 15.03 4.86 6.91
C SER A 76 13.56 5.30 6.94
N LEU A 77 12.63 4.51 6.39
CA LEU A 77 11.21 4.84 6.42
C LEU A 77 10.56 4.65 7.79
N LEU A 78 11.17 3.85 8.67
CA LEU A 78 10.69 3.65 10.04
C LEU A 78 11.14 4.78 10.97
N CYS A 79 12.26 5.43 10.66
CA CYS A 79 12.79 6.54 11.47
C CYS A 79 12.04 7.86 11.26
N ASP A 80 11.31 8.00 10.15
CA ASP A 80 10.59 9.23 9.75
C ASP A 80 9.07 9.17 10.02
N LEU A 81 8.56 8.08 10.62
CA LEU A 81 7.14 7.85 10.90
C LEU A 81 6.83 7.94 12.41
#